data_AF-A0A1R0GS35-F1
#
_entry.id   AF-A0A1R0GS35-F1
#
_cell.length_a   1.000
_cell.length_b   1.000
_cell.length_c   1.000
_cell.angle_alpha   90.00
_cell.angle_beta   90.00
_cell.angle_gamma   90.00
#
_symmetry.space_group_name_H-M   'P 1'
#
loop_
_entity.id
_entity.type
_entity.pdbx_description
1 polymer ?
#
loop_
_entity_poly.entity_id
_entity_poly.type
_entity_poly.pdbx_seq_one_letter_code
_entity_poly.pdbx_strand_id
1 'polypeptide(L)'
;MKPFNKKINENGLDEEESQLKYNLSRYKKMEHGEKLKMLKEKILELIKKNFDYVKFQYKYISSNTMSNSKSADLTDADLLIGFFRYYGFEHNYTCHSISLLDGTTKKKHSVNLDKSNLKKKLNSIEAEYQKQKDVIDDLSLLGNRESISIDQLDAQKESKKTLARKRFLSTIYPLDIQDPISTSDNCGRNMPLMHLEHIRSEMRRGYFILRYGCYYESDPGSNRLHGNNLLDVAFKSVKFDGPKSNNFLIHECDISLPLVI
;
A
#
# COMPACT_ATOMS: atom_id res chain seq x y z
N MET A 1 29.34 -27.23 32.87
CA MET A 1 29.29 -26.29 31.73
C MET A 1 29.47 -24.87 32.28
N LYS A 2 30.46 -24.11 31.81
CA LYS A 2 30.72 -22.73 32.25
C LYS A 2 29.92 -21.75 31.37
N PRO A 3 29.34 -20.67 31.91
CA PRO A 3 28.57 -19.72 31.12
C PRO A 3 29.49 -18.89 30.22
N PHE A 4 29.12 -18.79 28.94
CA PHE A 4 29.76 -17.94 27.95
C PHE A 4 29.35 -16.48 28.20
N ASN A 5 30.11 -15.75 29.00
CA ASN A 5 29.99 -14.30 29.11
C ASN A 5 30.62 -13.65 27.87
N LYS A 6 29.78 -13.32 26.89
CA LYS A 6 30.18 -12.54 25.71
C LYS A 6 30.28 -11.07 26.13
N LYS A 7 31.48 -10.59 26.45
CA LYS A 7 31.76 -9.16 26.64
C LYS A 7 31.32 -8.42 25.37
N ILE A 8 30.33 -7.54 25.50
CA ILE A 8 29.92 -6.62 24.45
C ILE A 8 31.04 -5.59 24.35
N ASN A 9 31.59 -5.43 23.15
CA ASN A 9 32.75 -4.58 22.90
C ASN A 9 32.27 -3.12 22.85
N GLU A 10 32.46 -2.38 23.94
CA GLU A 10 32.01 -0.98 24.09
C GLU A 10 32.65 -0.03 23.05
N ASN A 11 33.78 -0.44 22.45
CA ASN A 11 34.51 0.33 21.43
C ASN A 11 33.74 0.58 20.12
N GLY A 12 32.65 -0.15 19.84
CA GLY A 12 31.89 0.02 18.59
C GLY A 12 30.97 1.25 18.57
N LEU A 13 30.55 1.72 19.74
CA LEU A 13 29.65 2.88 19.86
C LEU A 13 30.40 4.20 19.62
N ASP A 14 31.66 4.29 20.04
CA ASP A 14 32.50 5.48 19.88
C ASP A 14 32.82 5.78 18.41
N GLU A 15 32.95 4.76 17.56
CA GLU A 15 33.20 4.91 16.12
C GLU A 15 31.96 5.43 15.37
N GLU A 16 30.78 4.90 15.67
CA GLU A 16 29.53 5.38 15.05
C GLU A 16 29.21 6.82 15.44
N GLU A 17 29.40 7.19 16.70
CA GLU A 17 29.17 8.56 17.18
C GLU A 17 30.16 9.56 16.56
N SER A 18 31.44 9.16 16.45
CA SER A 18 32.47 9.95 15.78
C SER A 18 32.15 10.17 14.29
N GLN A 19 31.67 9.13 13.62
CA GLN A 19 31.25 9.21 12.22
C GLN A 19 30.02 10.12 12.04
N LEU A 20 29.07 10.07 12.98
CA LEU A 20 27.88 10.93 12.95
C LEU A 20 28.25 12.41 13.13
N LYS A 21 29.11 12.72 14.11
CA LYS A 21 29.62 14.08 14.37
C LYS A 21 30.37 14.64 13.15
N TYR A 22 31.18 13.83 12.49
CA TYR A 22 31.87 14.21 11.26
C TYR A 22 30.88 14.57 10.13
N ASN A 23 29.89 13.71 9.90
CA ASN A 23 28.87 13.93 8.87
C ASN A 23 28.02 15.19 9.13
N LEU A 24 27.67 15.45 10.39
CA LEU A 24 26.97 16.67 10.81
C LEU A 24 27.79 17.94 10.56
N SER A 25 29.08 17.92 10.88
CA SER A 25 29.99 19.03 10.62
C SER A 25 30.14 19.33 9.13
N ARG A 26 30.28 18.27 8.31
CA ARG A 26 30.32 18.39 6.84
C ARG A 26 29.02 18.94 6.27
N TYR A 27 27.87 18.48 6.77
CA TYR A 27 26.55 18.97 6.35
C TYR A 27 26.38 20.46 6.63
N LYS A 28 26.84 20.95 7.79
CA LYS A 28 26.73 22.38 8.14
C LYS A 28 27.46 23.30 7.14
N LYS A 29 28.59 22.83 6.58
CA LYS A 29 29.45 23.60 5.67
C LYS A 29 29.00 23.58 4.20
N MET A 30 28.04 22.74 3.82
CA MET A 30 27.58 22.62 2.43
C MET A 30 26.64 23.75 2.01
N GLU A 31 26.74 24.16 0.74
CA GLU A 31 25.77 25.06 0.12
C GLU A 31 24.39 24.38 0.00
N HIS A 32 23.33 25.18 -0.09
CA HIS A 32 21.96 24.67 -0.11
C HIS A 32 21.72 23.66 -1.26
N GLY A 33 22.33 23.89 -2.43
CA GLY A 33 22.23 22.98 -3.58
C GLY A 33 22.84 21.60 -3.33
N GLU A 34 23.99 21.55 -2.64
CA GLU A 34 24.69 20.30 -2.32
C GLU A 34 23.95 19.48 -1.25
N LYS A 35 23.37 20.16 -0.25
CA LYS A 35 22.51 19.54 0.77
C LYS A 35 21.33 18.82 0.14
N LEU A 36 20.67 19.46 -0.82
CA LEU A 36 19.51 18.91 -1.51
C LEU A 36 19.88 17.70 -2.38
N LYS A 37 21.03 17.73 -3.05
CA LYS A 37 21.55 16.61 -3.84
C LYS A 37 21.86 15.39 -2.97
N MET A 38 22.60 15.59 -1.88
CA MET A 38 22.95 14.53 -0.94
C MET A 38 21.70 13.92 -0.27
N LEU A 39 20.70 14.73 0.08
CA LEU A 39 19.44 14.22 0.64
C LEU A 39 18.70 13.33 -0.37
N LYS A 40 18.62 13.74 -1.64
CA LYS A 40 18.03 12.92 -2.71
C LYS A 40 18.77 11.59 -2.89
N GLU A 41 20.10 11.60 -2.88
CA GLU A 41 20.92 10.39 -2.98
C GLU A 41 20.70 9.45 -1.80
N LYS A 42 20.63 9.97 -0.57
CA LYS A 42 20.34 9.18 0.63
C LYS A 42 18.94 8.55 0.61
N ILE A 43 17.93 9.32 0.17
CA ILE A 43 16.56 8.81 0.01
C ILE A 43 16.54 7.68 -1.03
N LEU A 44 17.22 7.88 -2.17
CA LEU A 44 17.35 6.84 -3.21
C LEU A 44 18.06 5.58 -2.70
N GLU A 45 19.11 5.73 -1.88
CA GLU A 45 19.82 4.61 -1.27
C GLU A 45 18.93 3.83 -0.29
N LEU A 46 18.17 4.54 0.57
CA LEU A 46 17.20 3.93 1.48
C LEU A 46 16.10 3.19 0.73
N ILE A 47 15.57 3.78 -0.36
CA ILE A 47 14.58 3.13 -1.21
C ILE A 47 15.16 1.85 -1.82
N LYS A 48 16.39 1.87 -2.34
CA LYS A 48 17.05 0.69 -2.90
C LYS A 48 17.27 -0.40 -1.85
N LYS A 49 17.79 -0.05 -0.68
CA LYS A 49 17.99 -0.98 0.45
C LYS A 49 16.68 -1.64 0.86
N ASN A 50 15.61 -0.86 0.98
CA ASN A 50 14.28 -1.39 1.29
C ASN A 50 13.74 -2.27 0.17
N PHE A 51 13.95 -1.92 -1.09
CA PHE A 51 13.51 -2.72 -2.23
C PHE A 51 14.22 -4.06 -2.32
N ASP A 52 15.55 -4.08 -2.16
CA ASP A 52 16.35 -5.31 -2.14
C ASP A 52 16.00 -6.19 -0.94
N TYR A 53 15.71 -5.59 0.21
CA TYR A 53 15.23 -6.28 1.39
C TYR A 53 13.86 -6.94 1.17
N VAL A 54 12.90 -6.21 0.59
CA VAL A 54 11.59 -6.78 0.22
C VAL A 54 11.75 -7.92 -0.77
N LYS A 55 12.61 -7.76 -1.79
CA LYS A 55 12.90 -8.82 -2.78
C LYS A 55 13.53 -10.06 -2.14
N PHE A 56 14.41 -9.88 -1.16
CA PHE A 56 14.99 -10.99 -0.39
C PHE A 56 13.93 -11.73 0.42
N GLN A 57 13.06 -11.01 1.14
CA GLN A 57 11.95 -11.60 1.90
C GLN A 57 11.02 -12.42 0.99
N TYR A 58 10.63 -11.86 -0.15
CA TYR A 58 9.83 -12.59 -1.14
C TYR A 58 10.53 -13.86 -1.62
N LYS A 59 11.83 -13.79 -1.94
CA LYS A 59 12.58 -14.97 -2.39
C LYS A 59 12.65 -16.03 -1.29
N TYR A 60 12.91 -15.65 -0.04
CA TYR A 60 12.99 -16.58 1.08
C TYR A 60 11.66 -17.29 1.35
N ILE A 61 10.55 -16.53 1.39
CA ILE A 61 9.20 -17.08 1.58
C ILE A 61 8.84 -18.01 0.41
N SER A 62 9.15 -17.61 -0.83
CA SER A 62 8.90 -18.42 -2.03
C SER A 62 9.71 -19.73 -2.03
N SER A 63 10.96 -19.67 -1.56
CA SER A 63 11.86 -20.83 -1.52
C SER A 63 11.42 -21.88 -0.50
N ASN A 64 10.91 -21.44 0.66
CA ASN A 64 10.45 -22.34 1.73
C ASN A 64 9.04 -22.90 1.51
N THR A 65 8.28 -22.37 0.53
CA THR A 65 6.89 -22.81 0.28
C THR A 65 6.74 -23.67 -0.97
N MET A 66 7.75 -23.74 -1.85
CA MET A 66 7.69 -24.50 -3.10
C MET A 66 8.32 -25.90 -3.04
N SER A 67 8.92 -26.33 -1.93
CA SER A 67 9.68 -27.60 -1.88
C SER A 67 8.88 -28.84 -1.43
N ASN A 68 7.59 -28.74 -1.10
CA ASN A 68 6.77 -29.87 -0.64
C ASN A 68 5.57 -30.19 -1.54
N SER A 69 5.70 -30.09 -2.87
CA SER A 69 4.66 -30.49 -3.82
C SER A 69 4.65 -32.01 -4.10
N LYS A 70 4.40 -32.80 -3.07
CA LYS A 70 3.78 -34.13 -3.22
C LYS A 70 2.44 -34.09 -2.53
N SER A 71 1.39 -33.65 -3.25
CA SER A 71 -0.05 -33.73 -2.91
C SER A 71 -0.34 -33.90 -1.41
N ALA A 72 0.24 -33.05 -0.57
CA ALA A 72 0.10 -33.18 0.86
C ALA A 72 -1.26 -32.58 1.17
N ASP A 73 -2.10 -33.35 1.87
CA ASP A 73 -3.40 -32.87 2.33
C ASP A 73 -3.19 -31.57 3.09
N LEU A 74 -3.54 -30.45 2.45
CA LEU A 74 -3.45 -29.14 3.06
C LEU A 74 -4.44 -29.12 4.22
N THR A 75 -3.95 -28.79 5.41
CA THR A 75 -4.83 -28.61 6.56
C THR A 75 -5.65 -27.33 6.39
N ASP A 76 -6.79 -27.24 7.07
CA ASP A 76 -7.59 -26.00 7.10
C ASP A 76 -6.75 -24.79 7.58
N ALA A 77 -5.80 -25.03 8.49
CA ALA A 77 -4.86 -24.02 8.96
C ALA A 77 -3.91 -23.55 7.84
N ASP A 78 -3.39 -24.46 7.01
CA ASP A 78 -2.54 -24.11 5.87
C ASP A 78 -3.31 -23.30 4.82
N LEU A 79 -4.57 -23.65 4.57
CA LEU A 79 -5.46 -22.89 3.68
C LEU A 79 -5.69 -21.47 4.21
N LEU A 80 -5.96 -21.32 5.51
CA LEU A 80 -6.18 -20.02 6.12
C LEU A 80 -4.91 -19.15 6.13
N ILE A 81 -3.75 -19.73 6.45
CA ILE A 81 -2.46 -19.04 6.37
C ILE A 81 -2.19 -18.61 4.92
N GLY A 82 -2.46 -19.49 3.95
CA GLY A 82 -2.35 -19.20 2.52
C GLY A 82 -3.24 -18.03 2.09
N PHE A 83 -4.49 -18.00 2.56
CA PHE A 83 -5.43 -16.90 2.31
C PHE A 83 -4.88 -15.55 2.79
N PHE A 84 -4.47 -15.47 4.06
CA PHE A 84 -3.91 -14.23 4.63
C PHE A 84 -2.61 -13.81 3.94
N ARG A 85 -1.74 -14.77 3.62
CA ARG A 85 -0.51 -14.49 2.86
C ARG A 85 -0.82 -13.89 1.50
N TYR A 86 -1.72 -14.52 0.76
CA TYR A 86 -2.07 -14.08 -0.59
C TYR A 86 -2.61 -12.65 -0.58
N TYR A 87 -3.61 -12.36 0.25
CA TYR A 87 -4.23 -11.04 0.29
C TYR A 87 -3.39 -9.97 1.00
N GLY A 88 -2.48 -10.35 1.91
CA GLY A 88 -1.58 -9.40 2.58
C GLY A 88 -0.38 -8.97 1.72
N PHE A 89 0.17 -9.91 0.94
CA PHE A 89 1.45 -9.71 0.24
C PHE A 89 1.29 -9.77 -1.28
N GLU A 90 0.71 -10.84 -1.81
CA GLU A 90 0.80 -11.20 -3.23
C GLU A 90 -0.29 -10.54 -4.11
N HIS A 91 -1.48 -10.33 -3.57
CA HIS A 91 -2.60 -9.76 -4.31
C HIS A 91 -2.35 -8.28 -4.62
N ASN A 92 -2.42 -7.93 -5.91
CA ASN A 92 -2.33 -6.55 -6.36
C ASN A 92 -3.73 -5.96 -6.55
N TYR A 93 -4.30 -5.39 -5.49
CA TYR A 93 -5.64 -4.79 -5.47
C TYR A 93 -5.93 -3.77 -6.59
N THR A 94 -4.90 -3.05 -7.06
CA THR A 94 -5.07 -2.08 -8.15
C THR A 94 -5.27 -2.76 -9.50
N CYS A 95 -4.62 -3.90 -9.73
CA CYS A 95 -4.58 -4.59 -11.01
C CYS A 95 -5.33 -5.92 -11.04
N HIS A 96 -5.77 -6.46 -9.90
CA HIS A 96 -6.44 -7.76 -9.81
C HIS A 96 -7.92 -7.59 -9.47
N SER A 97 -8.74 -8.46 -10.04
CA SER A 97 -10.17 -8.61 -9.76
C SER A 97 -10.39 -9.96 -9.11
N ILE A 98 -11.30 -10.02 -8.13
CA ILE A 98 -11.66 -11.24 -7.41
C ILE A 98 -13.02 -11.69 -7.94
N SER A 99 -13.08 -12.86 -8.56
CA SER A 99 -14.31 -13.48 -9.04
C SER A 99 -14.44 -14.89 -8.48
N LEU A 100 -15.65 -15.31 -8.11
CA LEU A 100 -15.91 -16.69 -7.72
C LEU A 100 -15.89 -17.64 -8.92
N LEU A 101 -16.12 -17.13 -10.13
CA LEU A 101 -16.15 -17.92 -11.36
C LEU A 101 -14.73 -18.14 -11.92
N ASP A 102 -13.94 -17.06 -11.97
CA ASP A 102 -12.61 -17.07 -12.61
C ASP A 102 -11.45 -17.07 -11.60
N GLY A 103 -11.74 -17.02 -10.30
CA GLY A 103 -10.75 -16.81 -9.25
C GLY A 103 -10.19 -15.38 -9.25
N THR A 104 -8.97 -15.22 -8.74
CA THR A 104 -8.28 -13.92 -8.86
C THR A 104 -7.67 -13.79 -10.24
N THR A 105 -8.16 -12.84 -11.02
CA THR A 105 -7.64 -12.56 -12.36
C THR A 105 -6.99 -11.19 -12.39
N LYS A 106 -6.03 -10.98 -13.30
CA LYS A 106 -5.65 -9.60 -13.64
C LYS A 106 -6.87 -8.95 -14.21
N LYS A 107 -7.26 -7.77 -13.69
CA LYS A 107 -8.19 -6.87 -14.35
C LYS A 107 -7.72 -6.80 -15.79
N LYS A 108 -8.50 -7.39 -16.69
CA LYS A 108 -8.45 -6.94 -18.08
C LYS A 108 -8.68 -5.46 -17.90
N HIS A 109 -7.69 -4.61 -18.16
CA HIS A 109 -7.92 -3.17 -18.21
C HIS A 109 -8.90 -2.96 -19.38
N SER A 110 -10.17 -3.27 -19.16
CA SER A 110 -11.35 -2.85 -19.91
C SER A 110 -11.64 -1.37 -19.63
N VAL A 111 -10.66 -0.68 -19.07
CA VAL A 111 -10.29 0.65 -19.49
C VAL A 111 -9.57 0.59 -20.89
N ASN A 112 -10.00 -0.24 -21.84
CA ASN A 112 -10.80 0.30 -22.95
C ASN A 112 -12.14 0.87 -22.43
N LEU A 113 -12.16 1.88 -21.55
CA LEU A 113 -12.37 3.26 -21.99
C LEU A 113 -11.91 3.38 -23.42
N ASP A 114 -12.76 2.83 -24.29
CA ASP A 114 -12.58 2.85 -25.72
C ASP A 114 -12.32 4.31 -26.01
N LYS A 115 -11.05 4.63 -26.27
CA LYS A 115 -10.61 6.02 -26.39
C LYS A 115 -11.47 6.69 -27.45
N SER A 116 -11.99 5.91 -28.40
CA SER A 116 -12.99 6.34 -29.37
C SER A 116 -14.32 6.76 -28.73
N ASN A 117 -14.90 6.00 -27.79
CA ASN A 117 -16.13 6.36 -27.09
C ASN A 117 -15.96 7.54 -26.12
N LEU A 118 -14.84 7.63 -25.40
CA LEU A 118 -14.53 8.82 -24.61
C LEU A 118 -14.36 10.05 -25.49
N LYS A 119 -13.60 9.94 -26.58
CA LYS A 119 -13.37 11.02 -27.53
C LYS A 119 -14.66 11.42 -28.24
N LYS A 120 -15.54 10.48 -28.59
CA LYS A 120 -16.89 10.75 -29.11
C LYS A 120 -17.74 11.52 -28.11
N LYS A 121 -17.76 11.10 -26.84
CA LYS A 121 -18.47 11.84 -25.78
C LYS A 121 -17.89 13.23 -25.56
N LEU A 122 -16.56 13.37 -25.58
CA LEU A 122 -15.87 14.67 -25.43
C LEU A 122 -16.22 15.61 -26.59
N ASN A 123 -16.09 15.13 -27.83
CA ASN A 123 -16.45 15.89 -29.03
C ASN A 123 -17.94 16.28 -29.05
N SER A 124 -18.82 15.40 -28.58
CA SER A 124 -20.26 15.71 -28.46
C SER A 124 -20.52 16.84 -27.47
N ILE A 125 -19.82 16.84 -26.32
CA ILE A 125 -19.93 17.88 -25.31
C ILE A 125 -19.35 19.21 -25.83
N GLU A 126 -18.22 19.17 -26.54
CA GLU A 126 -17.62 20.36 -27.18
C GLU A 126 -18.54 20.95 -28.25
N ALA A 127 -19.18 20.12 -29.09
CA ALA A 127 -20.13 20.58 -30.09
C ALA A 127 -21.39 21.20 -29.46
N GLU A 128 -21.90 20.63 -28.37
CA GLU A 128 -23.05 21.19 -27.65
C GLU A 128 -22.70 22.53 -26.98
N TYR A 129 -21.49 22.64 -26.41
CA TYR A 129 -21.00 23.90 -25.85
C TYR A 129 -20.83 24.99 -26.90
N GLN A 130 -20.32 24.65 -28.09
CA GLN A 130 -20.17 25.62 -29.18
C GLN A 130 -21.55 26.14 -29.64
N LYS A 131 -22.54 25.25 -29.81
CA LYS A 131 -23.92 25.67 -30.12
C LYS A 131 -24.50 26.61 -29.09
N GLN A 132 -24.28 26.34 -27.80
CA GLN A 132 -24.74 27.23 -26.72
C GLN A 132 -24.06 28.59 -26.78
N LYS A 133 -22.75 28.63 -27.11
CA LYS A 133 -22.00 29.87 -27.28
C LYS A 133 -22.52 30.71 -28.45
N ASP A 134 -22.75 30.08 -29.59
CA ASP A 134 -23.27 30.76 -30.79
C ASP A 134 -24.64 31.42 -30.51
N VAL A 135 -25.54 30.72 -29.79
CA VAL A 135 -26.84 31.27 -29.36
C VAL A 135 -26.70 32.46 -28.41
N ILE A 136 -25.72 32.43 -27.50
CA ILE A 136 -25.45 33.54 -26.57
C ILE A 136 -24.90 34.76 -27.30
N ASP A 137 -24.07 34.54 -28.31
CA ASP A 137 -23.50 35.59 -29.15
C ASP A 137 -24.61 36.23 -30.02
N ASP A 138 -25.53 35.45 -30.59
CA ASP A 138 -26.70 35.96 -31.32
C ASP A 138 -27.65 36.75 -30.43
N LEU A 139 -27.93 36.27 -29.20
CA LEU A 139 -28.74 36.99 -28.22
C LEU A 139 -28.07 38.28 -27.73
N SER A 140 -26.73 38.36 -27.77
CA SER A 140 -26.01 39.57 -27.40
C SER A 140 -26.25 40.74 -28.38
N LEU A 141 -26.54 40.42 -29.65
CA LEU A 141 -26.83 41.40 -30.70
C LEU A 141 -28.25 41.96 -30.58
N LEU A 142 -29.15 41.27 -29.88
CA LEU A 142 -30.57 41.64 -29.73
C LEU A 142 -30.85 42.66 -28.62
N GLY A 143 -29.82 43.27 -28.03
CA GLY A 143 -29.92 44.53 -27.26
C GLY A 143 -30.66 44.49 -25.90
N ASN A 144 -31.31 43.38 -25.54
CA ASN A 144 -32.04 43.22 -24.28
C ASN A 144 -31.35 42.15 -23.42
N ARG A 145 -30.46 42.56 -22.50
CA ARG A 145 -29.75 41.64 -21.59
C ARG A 145 -30.04 41.93 -20.12
N GLU A 146 -30.75 41.01 -19.47
CA GLU A 146 -30.34 40.56 -18.15
C GLU A 146 -29.06 39.75 -18.36
N SER A 147 -27.91 40.36 -18.14
CA SER A 147 -26.61 39.71 -18.32
C SER A 147 -26.44 38.61 -17.27
N ILE A 148 -26.55 37.34 -17.69
CA ILE A 148 -25.94 36.22 -16.96
C ILE A 148 -24.47 36.59 -16.79
N SER A 149 -24.03 36.77 -15.53
CA SER A 149 -22.66 37.24 -15.29
C SER A 149 -21.67 36.19 -15.76
N ILE A 150 -20.53 36.64 -16.28
CA ILE A 150 -19.42 35.77 -16.71
C ILE A 150 -19.04 34.80 -15.58
N ASP A 151 -19.13 35.25 -14.33
CA ASP A 151 -18.85 34.46 -13.12
C ASP A 151 -19.79 33.26 -12.96
N GLN A 152 -21.07 33.39 -13.33
CA GLN A 152 -22.03 32.27 -13.29
C GLN A 152 -21.68 31.20 -14.32
N LEU A 153 -21.18 31.61 -15.49
CA LEU A 153 -20.78 30.69 -16.56
C LEU A 153 -19.52 29.90 -16.19
N ASP A 154 -18.53 30.55 -15.58
CA ASP A 154 -17.29 29.90 -15.15
C ASP A 154 -17.52 28.99 -13.92
N ALA A 155 -18.41 29.37 -13.01
CA ALA A 155 -18.85 28.50 -11.90
C ALA A 155 -19.51 27.20 -12.42
N GLN A 156 -20.34 27.28 -13.47
CA GLN A 156 -20.94 26.09 -14.08
C GLN A 156 -19.90 25.18 -14.76
N LYS A 157 -18.88 25.75 -15.42
CA LYS A 157 -17.78 24.96 -16.00
C LYS A 157 -17.00 24.20 -14.93
N GLU A 158 -16.68 24.87 -13.83
CA GLU A 158 -15.89 24.26 -12.76
C GLU A 158 -16.68 23.17 -12.02
N SER A 159 -17.99 23.37 -11.84
CA SER A 159 -18.92 22.34 -11.35
C SER A 159 -18.93 21.09 -12.24
N LYS A 160 -19.08 21.25 -13.57
CA LYS A 160 -19.07 20.14 -14.53
C LYS A 160 -17.72 19.42 -14.57
N LYS A 161 -16.60 20.16 -14.54
CA LYS A 161 -15.24 19.58 -14.43
C LYS A 161 -15.07 18.77 -13.16
N THR A 162 -15.51 19.30 -12.01
CA THR A 162 -15.43 18.63 -10.71
C THR A 162 -16.24 17.34 -10.71
N LEU A 163 -17.44 17.36 -11.31
CA LEU A 163 -18.29 16.18 -11.46
C LEU A 163 -17.63 15.11 -12.36
N ALA A 164 -17.04 15.52 -13.48
CA ALA A 164 -16.31 14.61 -14.37
C ALA A 164 -15.09 13.99 -13.67
N ARG A 165 -14.36 14.78 -12.86
CA ARG A 165 -13.23 14.32 -12.06
C ARG A 165 -13.67 13.34 -10.98
N LYS A 166 -14.79 13.61 -10.29
CA LYS A 166 -15.42 12.68 -9.34
C LYS A 166 -15.84 11.37 -10.02
N ARG A 167 -16.41 11.44 -11.23
CA ARG A 167 -16.77 10.26 -12.02
C ARG A 167 -15.54 9.44 -12.44
N PHE A 168 -14.47 10.12 -12.87
CA PHE A 168 -13.21 9.46 -13.23
C PHE A 168 -12.54 8.77 -12.02
N LEU A 169 -12.53 9.43 -10.87
CA LEU A 169 -12.04 8.83 -9.63
C LEU A 169 -12.94 7.69 -9.16
N SER A 170 -14.26 7.80 -9.36
CA SER A 170 -15.20 6.71 -9.06
C SER A 170 -15.03 5.49 -9.97
N THR A 171 -14.38 5.61 -11.13
CA THR A 171 -14.04 4.45 -11.98
C THR A 171 -12.81 3.68 -11.51
N ILE A 172 -12.01 4.24 -10.60
CA ILE A 172 -10.86 3.53 -10.02
C ILE A 172 -11.31 2.92 -8.70
N TYR A 173 -11.91 1.74 -8.78
CA TYR A 173 -12.26 0.97 -7.60
C TYR A 173 -10.99 0.31 -7.04
N PRO A 174 -10.57 0.65 -5.80
CA PRO A 174 -9.37 0.10 -5.19
C PRO A 174 -9.51 -1.40 -4.89
N LEU A 175 -10.74 -1.86 -4.63
CA LEU A 175 -11.09 -3.25 -4.47
C LEU A 175 -12.13 -3.62 -5.54
N ASP A 176 -11.87 -4.69 -6.26
CA ASP A 176 -12.73 -5.18 -7.33
C ASP A 176 -13.12 -6.63 -7.04
N ILE A 177 -14.35 -6.81 -6.56
CA ILE A 177 -14.93 -8.10 -6.23
C ILE A 177 -16.18 -8.23 -7.09
N GLN A 178 -16.14 -9.12 -8.06
CA GLN A 178 -17.26 -9.37 -8.95
C GLN A 178 -18.36 -10.14 -8.23
N ASP A 179 -19.61 -9.67 -8.34
CA ASP A 179 -20.76 -10.43 -7.89
C ASP A 179 -20.96 -11.68 -8.79
N PRO A 180 -21.07 -12.89 -8.22
CA PRO A 180 -21.26 -14.12 -9.00
C PRO A 180 -22.60 -14.17 -9.75
N ILE A 181 -23.62 -13.45 -9.29
CA ILE A 181 -24.95 -13.39 -9.89
C ILE A 181 -25.01 -12.25 -10.90
N SER A 182 -24.48 -11.08 -10.53
CA SER A 182 -24.45 -9.89 -11.39
C SER A 182 -23.02 -9.56 -11.81
N THR A 183 -22.54 -10.17 -12.90
CA THR A 183 -21.15 -10.01 -13.37
C THR A 183 -20.75 -8.56 -13.69
N SER A 184 -21.72 -7.66 -13.86
CA SER A 184 -21.52 -6.22 -14.04
C SER A 184 -21.33 -5.44 -12.74
N ASP A 185 -21.71 -6.01 -11.61
CA ASP A 185 -21.61 -5.39 -10.29
C ASP A 185 -20.26 -5.70 -9.63
N ASN A 186 -19.61 -4.63 -9.15
CA ASN A 186 -18.48 -4.73 -8.23
C ASN A 186 -18.96 -4.52 -6.79
N CYS A 187 -18.84 -5.55 -5.95
CA CYS A 187 -19.16 -5.54 -4.52
C CYS A 187 -18.18 -4.68 -3.69
N GLY A 188 -16.94 -4.49 -4.17
CA GLY A 188 -15.90 -3.66 -3.55
C GLY A 188 -16.01 -2.16 -3.87
N ARG A 189 -16.98 -1.75 -4.71
CA ARG A 189 -17.07 -0.39 -5.27
C ARG A 189 -17.19 0.75 -4.25
N ASN A 190 -17.73 0.46 -3.07
CA ASN A 190 -17.96 1.44 -2.01
C ASN A 190 -16.77 1.59 -1.07
N MET A 191 -15.66 0.91 -1.35
CA MET A 191 -14.47 0.96 -0.51
C MET A 191 -13.57 2.15 -0.88
N PRO A 192 -13.36 3.12 0.02
CA PRO A 192 -12.40 4.20 -0.18
C PRO A 192 -10.98 3.65 -0.29
N LEU A 193 -10.14 4.32 -1.09
CA LEU A 193 -8.72 3.95 -1.25
C LEU A 193 -7.97 3.90 0.09
N MET A 194 -8.30 4.79 1.03
CA MET A 194 -7.66 4.82 2.35
C MET A 194 -7.93 3.55 3.18
N HIS A 195 -9.09 2.90 3.00
CA HIS A 195 -9.40 1.65 3.72
C HIS A 195 -8.69 0.43 3.13
N LEU A 196 -8.22 0.52 1.88
CA LEU A 196 -7.52 -0.59 1.24
C LEU A 196 -6.22 -0.95 1.97
N GLU A 197 -5.44 0.06 2.35
CA GLU A 197 -4.20 -0.15 3.11
C GLU A 197 -4.46 -0.74 4.49
N HIS A 198 -5.56 -0.34 5.14
CA HIS A 198 -5.98 -0.94 6.41
C HIS A 198 -6.27 -2.44 6.23
N ILE A 199 -7.06 -2.81 5.22
CA ILE A 199 -7.38 -4.22 4.93
C ILE A 199 -6.11 -5.01 4.65
N ARG A 200 -5.20 -4.44 3.84
CA ARG A 200 -3.92 -5.07 3.54
C ARG A 200 -3.09 -5.29 4.80
N SER A 201 -3.06 -4.31 5.70
CA SER A 201 -2.39 -4.40 7.00
C SER A 201 -2.98 -5.52 7.86
N GLU A 202 -4.31 -5.57 8.00
CA GLU A 202 -4.98 -6.62 8.77
C GLU A 202 -4.77 -8.02 8.16
N MET A 203 -4.70 -8.15 6.83
CA MET A 203 -4.36 -9.42 6.19
C MET A 203 -2.94 -9.88 6.52
N ARG A 204 -1.96 -8.96 6.52
CA ARG A 204 -0.58 -9.27 6.93
C ARG A 204 -0.51 -9.63 8.41
N ARG A 205 -1.19 -8.88 9.26
CA ARG A 205 -1.28 -9.15 10.70
C ARG A 205 -1.85 -10.54 10.97
N GLY A 206 -2.96 -10.90 10.32
CA GLY A 206 -3.55 -12.23 10.41
C GLY A 206 -2.59 -13.34 10.00
N TYR A 207 -1.84 -13.16 8.91
CA TYR A 207 -0.78 -14.08 8.49
C TYR A 207 0.28 -14.27 9.59
N PHE A 208 0.78 -13.19 10.19
CA PHE A 208 1.80 -13.28 11.23
C PHE A 208 1.27 -13.96 12.50
N ILE A 209 0.04 -13.65 12.92
CA ILE A 209 -0.59 -14.28 14.09
C ILE A 209 -0.72 -15.79 13.88
N LEU A 210 -1.25 -16.23 12.74
CA LEU A 210 -1.45 -17.65 12.50
C LEU A 210 -0.14 -18.41 12.28
N ARG A 211 0.86 -17.76 11.65
CA ARG A 211 2.13 -18.40 11.35
C ARG A 211 3.07 -18.50 12.56
N TYR A 212 3.03 -17.53 13.46
CA TYR A 212 4.01 -17.38 14.55
C TYR A 212 3.40 -17.28 15.95
N GLY A 213 2.10 -17.00 16.07
CA GLY A 213 1.43 -16.74 17.35
C GLY A 213 1.34 -17.96 18.29
N CYS A 214 1.42 -19.18 17.75
CA CYS A 214 1.34 -20.41 18.56
C CYS A 214 2.61 -20.70 19.38
N TYR A 215 3.70 -19.94 19.23
CA TYR A 215 4.93 -20.13 20.01
C TYR A 215 4.82 -19.67 21.48
N TYR A 216 3.63 -19.23 21.93
CA TYR A 216 3.43 -18.60 23.25
C TYR A 216 2.56 -19.35 24.23
N GLU A 217 2.07 -20.55 23.90
CA GLU A 217 1.50 -21.43 24.91
C GLU A 217 2.61 -22.01 25.77
N SER A 218 2.94 -21.23 26.80
CA SER A 218 3.32 -21.67 28.14
C SER A 218 4.20 -22.92 28.19
N ASP A 219 5.51 -22.70 28.27
CA ASP A 219 6.38 -23.61 29.01
C ASP A 219 5.70 -23.86 30.38
N PRO A 220 5.21 -25.08 30.67
CA PRO A 220 4.34 -25.33 31.82
C PRO A 220 5.04 -25.13 33.18
N GLY A 221 6.34 -24.78 33.19
CA GLY A 221 7.10 -24.38 34.37
C GLY A 221 7.31 -22.86 34.55
N SER A 222 6.88 -22.02 33.63
CA SER A 222 7.14 -20.57 33.67
C SER A 222 6.10 -19.82 34.52
N ASN A 223 6.30 -19.80 35.83
CA ASN A 223 5.55 -18.99 36.81
C ASN A 223 5.77 -17.46 36.70
N ARG A 224 6.08 -16.93 35.51
CA ARG A 224 6.19 -15.48 35.30
C ARG A 224 4.84 -14.92 34.86
N LEU A 225 4.06 -14.56 35.87
CA LEU A 225 2.88 -13.71 35.82
C LEU A 225 3.11 -12.43 35.01
N HIS A 226 2.14 -12.17 34.12
CA HIS A 226 1.61 -10.86 33.72
C HIS A 226 2.49 -9.86 32.98
N GLY A 227 2.07 -9.53 31.74
CA GLY A 227 2.49 -8.29 31.08
C GLY A 227 2.25 -8.19 29.58
N ASN A 228 0.99 -8.25 29.14
CA ASN A 228 0.35 -7.46 28.07
C ASN A 228 1.02 -7.15 26.71
N ASN A 229 2.14 -7.75 26.29
CA ASN A 229 2.70 -7.44 24.99
C ASN A 229 2.85 -8.70 24.13
N LEU A 230 1.74 -9.12 23.50
CA LEU A 230 1.70 -10.10 22.39
C LEU A 230 2.73 -9.76 21.29
N LEU A 231 3.08 -8.47 21.17
CA LEU A 231 4.07 -7.96 20.23
C LEU A 231 5.52 -8.10 20.73
N ASP A 232 5.83 -7.79 22.00
CA ASP A 232 7.24 -7.76 22.48
C ASP A 232 7.92 -9.14 22.40
N VAL A 233 7.16 -10.21 22.61
CA VAL A 233 7.75 -11.55 22.70
C VAL A 233 7.98 -12.15 21.31
N ALA A 234 7.07 -11.90 20.34
CA ALA A 234 7.25 -12.26 18.92
C ALA A 234 8.54 -11.69 18.33
N PHE A 235 8.98 -10.55 18.84
CA PHE A 235 10.19 -9.86 18.38
C PHE A 235 11.47 -10.14 19.17
N LYS A 236 11.38 -10.57 20.43
CA LYS A 236 12.57 -10.81 21.29
C LYS A 236 13.12 -12.23 21.26
N SER A 237 12.33 -13.25 20.90
CA SER A 237 12.76 -14.66 21.04
C SER A 237 13.06 -15.40 19.74
N VAL A 238 12.85 -14.81 18.55
CA VAL A 238 13.28 -15.43 17.29
C VAL A 238 14.79 -15.20 17.11
N LYS A 239 15.60 -16.07 17.71
CA LYS A 239 16.97 -16.26 17.25
C LYS A 239 16.90 -16.93 15.88
N PHE A 240 16.93 -16.10 14.84
CA PHE A 240 17.10 -16.56 13.48
C PHE A 240 18.49 -17.20 13.38
N ASP A 241 18.56 -18.53 13.27
CA ASP A 241 19.80 -19.28 12.94
C ASP A 241 20.18 -19.12 11.45
N GLY A 242 19.81 -17.98 10.86
CA GLY A 242 20.32 -17.52 9.57
C GLY A 242 21.64 -16.74 9.75
N PRO A 243 22.42 -16.57 8.67
CA PRO A 243 23.70 -15.88 8.73
C PRO A 243 23.53 -14.47 9.33
N LYS A 244 24.12 -14.26 10.52
CA LYS A 244 24.24 -13.02 11.31
C LYS A 244 23.44 -11.84 10.75
N SER A 245 22.20 -11.73 11.18
CA SER A 245 21.27 -10.67 10.80
C SER A 245 21.76 -9.29 11.26
N ASN A 246 21.85 -8.34 10.33
CA ASN A 246 21.60 -6.95 10.66
C ASN A 246 20.12 -6.83 11.04
N ASN A 247 19.86 -6.32 12.25
CA ASN A 247 18.57 -6.03 12.87
C ASN A 247 17.36 -6.05 11.93
N PHE A 248 16.51 -7.06 12.06
CA PHE A 248 15.16 -7.06 11.52
C PHE A 248 14.32 -6.07 12.32
N LEU A 249 14.17 -4.82 11.87
CA LEU A 249 13.04 -4.00 12.28
C LEU A 249 11.88 -4.32 11.34
N ILE A 250 10.91 -5.09 11.83
CA ILE A 250 9.53 -4.87 11.37
C ILE A 250 9.18 -3.48 11.90
N HIS A 251 8.92 -2.53 11.00
CA HIS A 251 8.60 -1.17 11.42
C HIS A 251 7.32 -1.25 12.28
N GLU A 252 7.27 -0.54 13.40
CA GLU A 252 6.07 -0.50 14.23
C GLU A 252 4.82 -0.20 13.39
N CYS A 253 4.93 0.56 12.29
CA CYS A 253 3.86 0.86 11.35
C CYS A 253 3.24 -0.35 10.60
N ASP A 254 3.94 -1.48 10.51
CA ASP A 254 3.48 -2.68 9.79
C ASP A 254 2.63 -3.63 10.68
N ILE A 255 2.63 -3.45 12.00
CA ILE A 255 1.78 -4.24 12.93
C ILE A 255 1.03 -3.35 13.93
N SER A 256 1.48 -2.11 14.14
CA SER A 256 0.76 -1.07 14.86
C SER A 256 0.27 -0.01 13.88
N LEU A 257 -1.02 -0.07 13.57
CA LEU A 257 -1.81 1.15 13.62
C LEU A 257 -2.59 1.11 14.94
N PRO A 258 -2.55 2.18 15.75
CA PRO A 258 -3.40 2.27 16.91
C PRO A 258 -4.86 2.34 16.44
N LEU A 259 -5.72 1.58 17.10
CA LEU A 259 -7.14 1.89 17.17
C LEU A 259 -7.26 3.32 17.73
N VAL A 260 -7.45 4.30 16.85
CA VAL A 260 -8.02 5.58 17.26
C VAL A 260 -9.53 5.34 17.34
N ILE A 261 -10.01 5.08 18.55
CA ILE A 261 -11.44 5.16 18.91
C ILE A 261 -11.77 6.62 19.20
#